data_AF-A0A6J1MRT5-F1
#
_entry.id   AF-A0A6J1MRT5-F1
#
_cell.length_a   1.000
_cell.length_b   1.000
_cell.length_c   1.000
_cell.angle_alpha   90.00
_cell.angle_beta   90.00
_cell.angle_gamma   90.00
#
_symmetry.space_group_name_H-M   'P 1'
#
loop_
_entity.id
_entity.type
_entity.pdbx_description
1 polymer ?
#
loop_
_entity_poly.entity_id
_entity_poly.type
_entity_poly.pdbx_seq_one_letter_code
_entity_poly.pdbx_strand_id
1 'polypeptide(L)'
;MARLSRLQVVFTLVILGTHGKHVVKRSSSEIKCYENGRFYRNPDRADDVIWTSDECSRYYLCLDGEVFDFQCTKGLLFDVNRQLCDMPQNVHNCEVTTETVIPKPQLESAHCANETHLGCADDVCVPAEYFCDGSMDCDDGSDEGWCDVKSDPNSAAPCDPGLCLLPDCFCTTNGTETPNNLVPSQTPQMITLTFDGAVNHENWDIYTRQLFTAERTNPNGCPIKATFFVSHPYTNYRHVQKLWNDGHEIAVHSITHRGPEEWWSKNATIEEWFDEMVGQANIINRFGRVWMEDFRGMRVPYLSVGWNRQFLMMQEFGFVYDATVVAPVSDPPYWPYTLDYKMPHNCAGKKSKI
;
A
#
# COMPACT_ATOMS: atom_id res chain seq x y z
N MET A 1 73.43 -36.77 40.97
CA MET A 1 74.61 -36.28 40.22
C MET A 1 74.49 -36.73 38.76
N ALA A 2 74.44 -35.75 37.84
CA ALA A 2 74.81 -35.74 36.40
C ALA A 2 74.48 -36.96 35.48
N ARG A 3 73.98 -36.81 34.24
CA ARG A 3 73.66 -35.64 33.40
C ARG A 3 72.74 -36.07 32.23
N LEU A 4 71.99 -35.09 31.74
CA LEU A 4 70.99 -35.08 30.67
C LEU A 4 71.42 -35.63 29.30
N SER A 5 70.44 -36.16 28.56
CA SER A 5 70.27 -35.94 27.12
C SER A 5 68.81 -35.58 26.84
N ARG A 6 68.58 -34.52 26.06
CA ARG A 6 67.28 -33.88 25.77
C ARG A 6 66.54 -34.59 24.64
N LEU A 7 65.22 -34.73 24.77
CA LEU A 7 64.29 -34.61 23.64
C LEU A 7 62.94 -34.10 24.18
N GLN A 8 62.53 -32.89 23.79
CA GLN A 8 61.21 -32.32 24.08
C GLN A 8 60.26 -32.67 22.93
N VAL A 9 59.10 -33.25 23.24
CA VAL A 9 57.94 -33.31 22.34
C VAL A 9 56.87 -32.42 22.96
N VAL A 10 56.53 -31.33 22.26
CA VAL A 10 55.50 -30.36 22.66
C VAL A 10 54.21 -30.72 21.92
N PHE A 11 53.15 -31.00 22.69
CA PHE A 11 51.77 -31.06 22.18
C PHE A 11 51.25 -29.63 22.03
N THR A 12 50.83 -29.23 20.84
CA THR A 12 50.21 -27.91 20.60
C THR A 12 48.75 -28.11 20.18
N LEU A 13 47.87 -27.47 20.95
CA LEU A 13 46.41 -27.42 20.78
C LEU A 13 46.07 -26.55 19.55
N VAL A 14 45.35 -27.11 18.58
CA VAL A 14 44.90 -26.37 17.38
C VAL A 14 43.61 -25.62 17.72
N ILE A 15 43.68 -24.28 17.72
CA ILE A 15 42.51 -23.39 17.76
C ILE A 15 42.10 -23.11 16.31
N LEU A 16 40.95 -23.61 15.89
CA LEU A 16 40.31 -23.30 14.61
C LEU A 16 39.69 -21.90 14.69
N GLY A 17 40.40 -20.89 14.21
CA GLY A 17 39.85 -19.55 13.94
C GLY A 17 39.10 -19.53 12.62
N THR A 18 37.78 -19.32 12.67
CA THR A 18 36.94 -19.09 11.49
C THR A 18 37.35 -17.77 10.83
N HIS A 19 37.92 -17.85 9.62
CA HIS A 19 38.20 -16.69 8.78
C HIS A 19 36.89 -16.00 8.35
N GLY A 20 36.78 -14.72 8.67
CA GLY A 20 35.73 -13.85 8.15
C GLY A 20 35.77 -13.81 6.62
N LYS A 21 34.59 -13.84 5.99
CA LYS A 21 34.44 -13.72 4.54
C LYS A 21 34.89 -12.32 4.10
N HIS A 22 35.96 -12.26 3.31
CA HIS A 22 36.35 -11.07 2.57
C HIS A 22 35.25 -10.73 1.56
N VAL A 23 34.56 -9.60 1.75
CA VAL A 23 33.77 -8.96 0.70
C VAL A 23 34.77 -8.34 -0.27
N VAL A 24 34.84 -8.84 -1.49
CA VAL A 24 35.69 -8.28 -2.54
C VAL A 24 35.10 -6.94 -2.98
N LYS A 25 35.57 -5.85 -2.38
CA LYS A 25 35.29 -4.48 -2.84
C LYS A 25 36.17 -4.22 -4.07
N ARG A 26 35.55 -4.03 -5.23
CA ARG A 26 36.25 -3.62 -6.45
C ARG A 26 35.89 -2.16 -6.72
N SER A 27 36.85 -1.26 -6.46
CA SER A 27 36.76 0.14 -6.90
C SER A 27 36.83 0.15 -8.43
N SER A 28 35.86 0.76 -9.09
CA SER A 28 35.81 0.87 -10.55
C SER A 28 36.11 2.30 -10.96
N SER A 29 37.25 2.52 -11.62
CA SER A 29 37.69 3.85 -12.07
C SER A 29 37.04 4.31 -13.38
N GLU A 30 36.24 3.46 -14.03
CA GLU A 30 35.63 3.72 -15.34
C GLU A 30 34.19 4.25 -15.26
N ILE A 31 33.56 4.21 -14.08
CA ILE A 31 32.15 4.59 -13.90
C ILE A 31 32.08 6.02 -13.35
N LYS A 32 31.29 6.88 -13.98
CA LYS A 32 31.06 8.24 -13.49
C LYS A 32 30.39 8.23 -12.11
N CYS A 33 31.01 8.89 -11.15
CA CYS A 33 30.48 9.08 -9.80
C CYS A 33 29.23 9.98 -9.81
N TYR A 34 28.16 9.53 -9.14
CA TYR A 34 26.97 10.32 -8.87
C TYR A 34 26.84 10.57 -7.35
N GLU A 35 27.16 11.79 -6.90
CA GLU A 35 27.23 12.16 -5.48
C GLU A 35 25.84 12.53 -4.90
N ASN A 36 24.92 11.57 -4.87
CA ASN A 36 23.61 11.73 -4.23
C ASN A 36 23.43 10.87 -2.97
N GLY A 37 24.46 10.13 -2.56
CA GLY A 37 24.40 9.21 -1.40
C GLY A 37 23.45 8.03 -1.59
N ARG A 38 23.02 7.74 -2.83
CA ARG A 38 22.10 6.65 -3.19
C ARG A 38 22.76 5.70 -4.17
N PHE A 39 22.22 4.51 -4.30
CA PHE A 39 22.67 3.56 -5.33
C PHE A 39 22.14 3.97 -6.71
N TYR A 40 22.96 3.84 -7.74
CA TYR A 40 22.64 4.19 -9.12
C TYR A 40 23.17 3.13 -10.10
N ARG A 41 22.64 3.08 -11.33
CA ARG A 41 23.20 2.26 -12.42
C ARG A 41 24.27 3.03 -13.18
N ASN A 42 25.04 2.35 -14.01
CA ASN A 42 26.09 2.98 -14.80
C ASN A 42 25.51 4.13 -15.67
N PRO A 43 25.94 5.40 -15.48
CA PRO A 43 25.46 6.53 -16.26
C PRO A 43 25.90 6.51 -17.72
N ASP A 44 27.06 5.91 -18.01
CA ASP A 44 27.69 5.92 -19.34
C ASP A 44 27.21 4.76 -20.22
N ARG A 45 26.02 4.24 -19.94
CA ARG A 45 25.41 3.13 -20.69
C ARG A 45 24.87 3.62 -22.04
N ALA A 46 24.84 2.72 -23.02
CA ALA A 46 24.22 3.00 -24.32
C ALA A 46 22.69 2.84 -24.21
N ASP A 47 21.94 3.83 -24.68
CA ASP A 47 20.47 3.89 -24.58
C ASP A 47 19.75 2.83 -25.47
N ASP A 48 20.46 2.24 -26.43
CA ASP A 48 19.87 1.43 -27.51
C ASP A 48 19.98 -0.10 -27.31
N VAL A 49 20.47 -0.57 -26.15
CA VAL A 49 20.79 -1.98 -25.92
C VAL A 49 19.67 -2.65 -25.11
N ILE A 50 19.11 -3.75 -25.64
CA ILE A 50 18.19 -4.63 -24.90
C ILE A 50 18.90 -5.12 -23.64
N TRP A 51 18.38 -4.73 -22.49
CA TRP A 51 18.98 -4.98 -21.18
C TRP A 51 19.19 -6.47 -20.93
N THR A 52 20.45 -6.86 -20.70
CA THR A 52 20.70 -8.19 -20.16
C THR A 52 20.34 -8.22 -18.68
N SER A 53 19.85 -9.38 -18.22
CA SER A 53 19.60 -9.60 -16.79
C SER A 53 20.84 -9.34 -15.94
N ASP A 54 22.03 -9.55 -16.49
CA ASP A 54 23.29 -9.32 -15.79
C ASP A 54 23.56 -7.82 -15.61
N GLU A 55 23.31 -6.98 -16.62
CA GLU A 55 23.48 -5.53 -16.52
C GLU A 55 22.47 -4.89 -15.57
N CYS A 56 21.19 -5.28 -15.66
CA CYS A 56 20.16 -4.75 -14.76
C CYS A 56 20.33 -5.22 -13.29
N SER A 57 21.14 -6.25 -13.05
CA SER A 57 21.50 -6.71 -11.70
C SER A 57 22.63 -5.91 -11.04
N ARG A 58 23.36 -5.06 -11.79
CA ARG A 58 24.50 -4.27 -11.28
C ARG A 58 24.10 -2.86 -10.88
N TYR A 59 24.72 -2.37 -9.81
CA TYR A 59 24.47 -1.06 -9.25
C TYR A 59 25.71 -0.53 -8.50
N TYR A 60 25.75 0.78 -8.29
CA TYR A 60 26.93 1.51 -7.85
C TYR A 60 26.58 2.47 -6.73
N LEU A 61 27.52 2.74 -5.83
CA LEU A 61 27.42 3.81 -4.83
C LEU A 61 28.67 4.68 -4.93
N CYS A 62 28.50 5.99 -4.93
CA CYS A 62 29.64 6.90 -4.83
C CYS A 62 29.75 7.42 -3.39
N LEU A 63 30.94 7.29 -2.79
CA LEU A 63 31.27 7.86 -1.49
C LEU A 63 32.61 8.57 -1.62
N ASP A 64 32.65 9.86 -1.29
CA ASP A 64 33.87 10.68 -1.32
C ASP A 64 34.62 10.62 -2.67
N GLY A 65 33.89 10.61 -3.77
CA GLY A 65 34.43 10.50 -5.13
C GLY A 65 34.87 9.09 -5.56
N GLU A 66 34.78 8.09 -4.68
CA GLU A 66 35.08 6.69 -4.99
C GLU A 66 33.82 5.89 -5.33
N VAL A 67 33.84 5.17 -6.46
CA VAL A 67 32.72 4.34 -6.91
C VAL A 67 32.90 2.89 -6.44
N PHE A 68 31.87 2.39 -5.75
CA PHE A 68 31.74 1.03 -5.29
C PHE A 68 30.76 0.26 -6.16
N ASP A 69 31.21 -0.85 -6.74
CA ASP A 69 30.40 -1.78 -7.55
C ASP A 69 29.70 -2.82 -6.66
N PHE A 70 28.43 -3.06 -6.96
CA PHE A 70 27.61 -4.10 -6.37
C PHE A 70 26.82 -4.85 -7.44
N GLN A 71 26.47 -6.09 -7.11
CA GLN A 71 25.61 -6.92 -7.95
C GLN A 71 24.59 -7.67 -7.09
N CYS A 72 23.35 -7.72 -7.55
CA CYS A 72 22.29 -8.52 -6.94
C CYS A 72 22.65 -10.01 -6.96
N THR A 73 22.02 -10.77 -6.05
CA THR A 73 22.14 -12.23 -6.08
C THR A 73 21.58 -12.77 -7.40
N LYS A 74 22.16 -13.86 -7.91
CA LYS A 74 21.77 -14.45 -9.21
C LYS A 74 20.25 -14.62 -9.32
N GLY A 75 19.67 -14.09 -10.39
CA GLY A 75 18.24 -14.14 -10.68
C GLY A 75 17.42 -12.96 -10.15
N LEU A 76 18.03 -12.04 -9.40
CA LEU A 76 17.41 -10.79 -8.97
C LEU A 76 17.92 -9.60 -9.79
N LEU A 77 17.06 -8.60 -9.99
CA LEU A 77 17.38 -7.35 -10.65
C LEU A 77 17.38 -6.22 -9.62
N PHE A 78 18.23 -5.21 -9.81
CA PHE A 78 18.24 -4.04 -8.94
C PHE A 78 17.11 -3.10 -9.35
N ASP A 79 16.31 -2.60 -8.41
CA ASP A 79 15.32 -1.55 -8.61
C ASP A 79 15.89 -0.22 -8.11
N VAL A 80 16.16 0.72 -9.03
CA VAL A 80 16.77 2.02 -8.71
C VAL A 80 15.85 2.91 -7.87
N ASN A 81 14.53 2.85 -8.06
CA ASN A 81 13.60 3.66 -7.29
C ASN A 81 13.38 3.08 -5.89
N ARG A 82 13.32 1.76 -5.75
CA ARG A 82 13.12 1.07 -4.46
C ARG A 82 14.43 0.81 -3.70
N GLN A 83 15.58 1.03 -4.34
CA GLN A 83 16.92 0.85 -3.77
C GLN A 83 17.15 -0.57 -3.21
N LEU A 84 16.62 -1.59 -3.89
CA LEU A 84 16.71 -2.99 -3.47
C LEU A 84 16.78 -3.95 -4.67
N CYS A 85 17.21 -5.19 -4.42
CA CYS A 85 17.17 -6.26 -5.41
C CYS A 85 15.83 -7.01 -5.31
N ASP A 86 15.09 -7.15 -6.41
CA ASP A 86 13.81 -7.85 -6.47
C ASP A 86 13.77 -8.84 -7.65
N MET A 87 12.72 -9.66 -7.69
CA MET A 87 12.44 -10.58 -8.78
C MET A 87 12.23 -9.81 -10.10
N PRO A 88 12.63 -10.36 -11.26
CA PRO A 88 12.55 -9.67 -12.55
C PRO A 88 11.14 -9.14 -12.89
N GLN A 89 10.10 -9.85 -12.45
CA GLN A 89 8.70 -9.46 -12.65
C GLN A 89 8.27 -8.19 -11.90
N ASN A 90 9.03 -7.77 -10.88
CA ASN A 90 8.76 -6.59 -10.06
C ASN A 90 9.67 -5.40 -10.39
N VAL A 91 10.60 -5.56 -11.35
CA VAL A 91 11.60 -4.54 -11.71
C VAL A 91 11.37 -4.10 -13.15
N HIS A 92 10.81 -2.90 -13.32
CA HIS A 92 10.47 -2.34 -14.63
C HIS A 92 11.34 -1.13 -15.01
N ASN A 93 12.28 -0.74 -14.17
CA ASN A 93 13.05 0.49 -14.34
C ASN A 93 14.51 0.24 -14.73
N CYS A 94 14.84 -0.87 -15.41
CA CYS A 94 16.23 -1.21 -15.80
C CYS A 94 16.94 -0.09 -16.57
N GLU A 95 16.16 0.68 -17.32
CA GLU A 95 16.56 1.85 -18.10
C GLU A 95 16.71 3.14 -17.31
N VAL A 96 16.65 3.13 -15.98
CA VAL A 96 16.79 4.33 -15.14
C VAL A 96 18.17 4.34 -14.48
N THR A 97 18.91 5.44 -14.54
CA THR A 97 20.28 5.53 -13.96
C THR A 97 20.18 5.82 -12.47
N THR A 98 19.43 6.86 -12.12
CA THR A 98 19.27 7.37 -10.76
C THR A 98 17.79 7.45 -10.44
N GLU A 99 17.45 7.41 -9.16
CA GLU A 99 16.08 7.65 -8.72
C GLU A 99 15.55 8.94 -9.32
N THR A 100 14.33 8.90 -9.85
CA THR A 100 13.61 10.07 -10.35
C THR A 100 13.27 10.96 -9.14
N VAL A 101 14.02 12.04 -8.96
CA VAL A 101 13.74 13.02 -7.91
C VAL A 101 12.69 13.98 -8.45
N ILE A 102 11.47 13.86 -7.93
CA ILE A 102 10.39 14.77 -8.30
C ILE A 102 10.62 16.12 -7.60
N PRO A 103 10.71 17.24 -8.34
CA PRO A 103 10.94 18.55 -7.75
C PRO A 103 9.75 18.99 -6.89
N LYS A 104 10.01 19.87 -5.91
CA LYS A 104 8.95 20.40 -5.04
C LYS A 104 8.14 21.46 -5.80
N PRO A 105 6.80 21.42 -5.77
CA PRO A 105 5.97 22.39 -6.49
C PRO A 105 6.09 23.81 -5.93
N GLN A 106 5.86 24.79 -6.79
CA GLN A 106 5.90 26.22 -6.51
C GLN A 106 4.50 26.78 -6.20
N LEU A 107 3.83 26.19 -5.21
CA LEU A 107 2.39 26.42 -4.90
C LEU A 107 1.99 27.91 -4.86
N GLU A 108 2.74 28.74 -4.13
CA GLU A 108 2.44 30.18 -3.95
C GLU A 108 3.38 31.12 -4.72
N SER A 109 4.51 30.62 -5.22
CA SER A 109 5.53 31.45 -5.89
C SER A 109 5.34 31.55 -7.40
N ALA A 110 4.63 30.59 -8.00
CA ALA A 110 4.20 30.69 -9.38
C ALA A 110 3.17 31.83 -9.48
N HIS A 111 3.42 32.78 -10.39
CA HIS A 111 2.53 33.92 -10.62
C HIS A 111 1.30 33.48 -11.43
N CYS A 112 0.54 32.52 -10.93
CA CYS A 112 -0.63 31.97 -11.59
C CYS A 112 -1.70 33.06 -11.73
N ALA A 113 -2.30 33.15 -12.93
CA ALA A 113 -3.27 34.19 -13.25
C ALA A 113 -4.59 34.05 -12.50
N ASN A 114 -4.87 32.85 -11.97
CA ASN A 114 -6.10 32.50 -11.27
C ASN A 114 -5.77 32.05 -9.83
N GLU A 115 -6.52 32.55 -8.86
CA GLU A 115 -6.35 32.23 -7.43
C GLU A 115 -6.67 30.76 -7.10
N THR A 116 -7.38 30.04 -7.99
CA THR A 116 -7.68 28.61 -7.82
C THR A 116 -6.63 27.69 -8.45
N HIS A 117 -5.57 28.23 -9.05
CA HIS A 117 -4.50 27.47 -9.67
C HIS A 117 -3.25 27.50 -8.80
N LEU A 118 -2.53 26.38 -8.78
CA LEU A 118 -1.26 26.23 -8.07
C LEU A 118 -0.15 25.94 -9.08
N GLY A 119 1.08 26.35 -8.75
CA GLY A 119 2.24 26.18 -9.62
C GLY A 119 2.94 24.84 -9.46
N CYS A 120 3.18 24.15 -10.57
CA CYS A 120 4.16 23.08 -10.72
C CYS A 120 5.58 23.61 -10.48
N ALA A 121 6.60 22.74 -10.39
CA ALA A 121 7.97 23.19 -10.15
C ALA A 121 8.61 23.85 -11.39
N ASP A 122 8.12 23.54 -12.58
CA ASP A 122 8.48 24.12 -13.88
C ASP A 122 7.70 25.41 -14.25
N ASP A 123 7.02 26.02 -13.27
CA ASP A 123 6.19 27.23 -13.39
C ASP A 123 4.90 27.08 -14.24
N VAL A 124 4.51 25.85 -14.61
CA VAL A 124 3.18 25.57 -15.18
C VAL A 124 2.11 25.70 -14.10
N CYS A 125 0.96 26.29 -14.42
CA CYS A 125 -0.15 26.44 -13.48
C CYS A 125 -1.27 25.47 -13.82
N VAL A 126 -1.65 24.62 -12.87
CA VAL A 126 -2.79 23.69 -12.98
C VAL A 126 -3.82 23.98 -11.87
N PRO A 127 -5.10 23.61 -12.03
CA PRO A 127 -6.10 23.74 -10.97
C PRO A 127 -5.66 23.10 -9.66
N ALA A 128 -5.96 23.73 -8.52
CA ALA A 128 -5.57 23.22 -7.20
C ALA A 128 -6.10 21.80 -6.95
N GLU A 129 -7.26 21.44 -7.49
CA GLU A 129 -7.87 20.11 -7.38
C GLU A 129 -7.09 18.99 -8.07
N TYR A 130 -6.16 19.31 -8.98
CA TYR A 130 -5.29 18.33 -9.65
C TYR A 130 -3.98 18.08 -8.89
N PHE A 131 -3.75 18.80 -7.78
CA PHE A 131 -2.65 18.45 -6.90
C PHE A 131 -3.06 17.28 -6.00
N CYS A 132 -2.22 16.25 -5.99
CA CYS A 132 -2.37 15.10 -5.12
C CYS A 132 -3.64 14.27 -5.39
N ASP A 133 -4.11 14.27 -6.64
CA ASP A 133 -5.31 13.57 -7.08
C ASP A 133 -5.00 12.19 -7.68
N GLY A 134 -3.73 11.88 -7.90
CA GLY A 134 -3.32 10.60 -8.46
C GLY A 134 -3.06 10.60 -9.97
N SER A 135 -3.32 11.70 -10.68
CA SER A 135 -2.96 11.91 -12.08
C SER A 135 -1.69 12.75 -12.17
N MET A 136 -0.89 12.53 -13.22
CA MET A 136 0.23 13.43 -13.51
C MET A 136 -0.27 14.51 -14.47
N ASP A 137 -0.52 15.71 -13.95
CA ASP A 137 -0.96 16.89 -14.69
C ASP A 137 0.18 17.88 -14.93
N CYS A 138 1.16 17.94 -14.02
CA CYS A 138 2.43 18.62 -14.26
C CYS A 138 3.35 17.73 -15.12
N ASP A 139 3.97 18.30 -16.15
CA ASP A 139 4.95 17.59 -17.00
C ASP A 139 6.16 17.07 -16.18
N ASP A 140 6.48 17.74 -15.07
CA ASP A 140 7.55 17.37 -14.13
C ASP A 140 7.09 16.45 -12.97
N GLY A 141 5.78 16.16 -12.88
CA GLY A 141 5.15 15.34 -11.84
C GLY A 141 5.15 15.95 -10.44
N SER A 142 5.45 17.25 -10.29
CA SER A 142 5.58 17.92 -9.00
C SER A 142 4.28 18.04 -8.20
N ASP A 143 3.14 17.96 -8.88
CA ASP A 143 1.80 17.81 -8.32
C ASP A 143 1.61 16.55 -7.48
N GLU A 144 2.22 15.44 -7.89
CA GLU A 144 2.03 14.12 -7.26
C GLU A 144 3.21 13.68 -6.38
N GLY A 145 4.37 14.33 -6.54
CA GLY A 145 5.60 13.95 -5.83
C GLY A 145 5.61 14.27 -4.34
N TRP A 146 4.81 15.24 -3.90
CA TRP A 146 4.90 15.88 -2.58
C TRP A 146 3.58 15.88 -1.82
N CYS A 147 2.89 14.74 -1.83
CA CYS A 147 1.59 14.59 -1.20
C CYS A 147 1.62 13.98 0.21
N ASP A 148 2.60 14.38 1.02
CA ASP A 148 2.59 14.03 2.43
C ASP A 148 1.75 15.04 3.23
N VAL A 149 1.29 14.63 4.41
CA VAL A 149 0.48 15.43 5.35
C VAL A 149 0.98 16.87 5.58
N LYS A 150 2.26 17.18 5.36
CA LYS A 150 2.81 18.54 5.53
C LYS A 150 2.98 19.33 4.23
N SER A 151 3.04 18.64 3.10
CA SER A 151 3.38 19.24 1.81
C SER A 151 2.20 19.28 0.85
N ASP A 152 1.19 18.44 1.09
CA ASP A 152 -0.05 18.39 0.31
C ASP A 152 -0.89 19.68 0.53
N PRO A 153 -1.10 20.50 -0.53
CA PRO A 153 -1.89 21.71 -0.45
C PRO A 153 -3.37 21.44 -0.12
N ASN A 154 -3.87 20.26 -0.48
CA ASN A 154 -5.26 19.82 -0.29
C ASN A 154 -5.41 18.91 0.93
N SER A 155 -4.40 18.84 1.80
CA SER A 155 -4.45 17.99 2.99
C SER A 155 -5.67 18.29 3.87
N ALA A 156 -6.37 17.24 4.27
CA ALA A 156 -7.55 17.36 5.11
C ALA A 156 -7.23 18.04 6.45
N ALA A 157 -8.07 18.99 6.84
CA ALA A 157 -7.94 19.69 8.11
C ALA A 157 -8.18 18.74 9.30
N PRO A 158 -7.68 19.08 10.51
CA PRO A 158 -8.07 18.39 11.73
C PRO A 158 -9.59 18.43 11.94
N CYS A 159 -10.15 17.37 12.50
CA CYS A 159 -11.59 17.25 12.77
C CYS A 159 -12.15 18.49 13.50
N ASP A 160 -13.22 19.06 12.94
CA ASP A 160 -14.07 20.05 13.61
C ASP A 160 -15.46 19.44 13.89
N PRO A 161 -15.73 19.01 15.14
CA PRO A 161 -17.01 18.43 15.52
C PRO A 161 -18.22 19.37 15.38
N GLY A 162 -18.00 20.69 15.24
CA GLY A 162 -19.07 21.66 15.03
C GLY A 162 -19.58 21.70 13.58
N LEU A 163 -18.74 21.28 12.63
CA LEU A 163 -19.04 21.25 11.20
C LEU A 163 -19.31 19.83 10.69
N CYS A 164 -18.62 18.83 11.25
CA CYS A 164 -18.82 17.42 10.92
C CYS A 164 -20.03 16.84 11.67
N LEU A 165 -21.19 16.83 11.02
CA LEU A 165 -22.46 16.44 11.63
C LEU A 165 -23.05 15.18 10.99
N LEU A 166 -23.61 14.32 11.83
CA LEU A 166 -24.36 13.14 11.40
C LEU A 166 -25.64 13.54 10.64
N PRO A 167 -26.08 12.75 9.64
CA PRO A 167 -25.57 11.42 9.28
C PRO A 167 -24.43 11.41 8.26
N ASP A 168 -24.12 12.55 7.65
CA ASP A 168 -23.23 12.61 6.49
C ASP A 168 -21.74 12.59 6.87
N CYS A 169 -21.40 13.20 8.01
CA CYS A 169 -20.03 13.27 8.52
C CYS A 169 -19.96 12.79 9.97
N PHE A 170 -18.92 12.03 10.29
CA PHE A 170 -18.60 11.71 11.68
C PHE A 170 -17.09 11.67 11.89
N CYS A 171 -16.61 12.56 12.76
CA CYS A 171 -15.23 12.59 13.21
C CYS A 171 -15.18 13.02 14.68
N THR A 172 -14.12 12.63 15.37
CA THR A 172 -13.83 13.09 16.72
C THR A 172 -12.33 13.35 16.82
N THR A 173 -11.90 14.20 17.76
CA THR A 173 -10.49 14.62 17.86
C THR A 173 -9.53 13.45 18.05
N ASN A 174 -9.97 12.41 18.77
CA ASN A 174 -9.15 11.22 19.06
C ASN A 174 -9.67 9.94 18.37
N GLY A 175 -10.82 9.99 17.70
CA GLY A 175 -11.43 8.83 17.03
C GLY A 175 -12.04 7.77 17.96
N THR A 176 -11.99 7.95 19.29
CA THR A 176 -12.42 6.95 20.29
C THR A 176 -13.75 7.26 20.95
N GLU A 177 -14.28 8.46 20.75
CA GLU A 177 -15.54 8.90 21.32
C GLU A 177 -16.73 8.25 20.59
N THR A 178 -17.77 7.90 21.34
CA THR A 178 -18.96 7.23 20.80
C THR A 178 -19.80 8.20 19.95
N PRO A 179 -20.43 7.73 18.86
CA PRO A 179 -21.38 8.55 18.10
C PRO A 179 -22.48 9.13 19.01
N ASN A 180 -22.82 10.41 18.81
CA ASN A 180 -23.78 11.17 19.63
C ASN A 180 -23.48 11.22 21.14
N ASN A 181 -22.22 10.98 21.56
CA ASN A 181 -21.81 10.96 22.97
C ASN A 181 -22.65 9.99 23.82
N LEU A 182 -23.08 8.87 23.23
CA LEU A 182 -23.80 7.83 23.96
C LEU A 182 -22.90 7.21 25.03
N VAL A 183 -23.43 7.03 26.23
CA VAL A 183 -22.69 6.39 27.32
C VAL A 183 -22.42 4.92 26.95
N PRO A 184 -21.22 4.36 27.20
CA PRO A 184 -20.90 2.98 26.83
C PRO A 184 -21.90 1.92 27.31
N SER A 185 -22.61 2.16 28.42
CA SER A 185 -23.67 1.27 28.94
C SER A 185 -24.95 1.25 28.09
N GLN A 186 -25.16 2.27 27.26
CA GLN A 186 -26.30 2.41 26.35
C GLN A 186 -25.94 2.06 24.91
N THR A 187 -24.65 2.00 24.58
CA THR A 187 -24.15 1.70 23.26
C THR A 187 -24.17 0.19 23.00
N PRO A 188 -24.88 -0.30 21.98
CA PRO A 188 -24.84 -1.72 21.62
C PRO A 188 -23.43 -2.12 21.18
N GLN A 189 -22.89 -3.21 21.74
CA GLN A 189 -21.65 -3.78 21.25
C GLN A 189 -21.89 -4.44 19.89
N MET A 190 -21.39 -3.82 18.83
CA MET A 190 -21.42 -4.39 17.48
C MET A 190 -20.19 -5.27 17.27
N ILE A 191 -20.37 -6.39 16.56
CA ILE A 191 -19.30 -7.29 16.12
C ILE A 191 -19.52 -7.55 14.64
N THR A 192 -18.57 -7.12 13.80
CA THR A 192 -18.61 -7.33 12.35
C THR A 192 -17.77 -8.55 11.99
N LEU A 193 -18.45 -9.67 11.73
CA LEU A 193 -17.78 -10.85 11.19
C LEU A 193 -17.54 -10.63 9.70
N THR A 194 -16.28 -10.72 9.26
CA THR A 194 -15.91 -10.53 7.86
C THR A 194 -15.13 -11.72 7.32
N PHE A 195 -15.38 -12.08 6.07
CA PHE A 195 -14.61 -13.11 5.34
C PHE A 195 -14.10 -12.54 4.04
N ASP A 196 -12.81 -12.74 3.80
CA ASP A 196 -12.13 -12.20 2.62
C ASP A 196 -11.78 -13.33 1.65
N GLY A 197 -11.85 -13.04 0.36
CA GLY A 197 -11.44 -13.92 -0.72
C GLY A 197 -12.59 -14.67 -1.40
N ALA A 198 -12.28 -15.84 -1.96
CA ALA A 198 -13.22 -16.55 -2.82
C ALA A 198 -14.27 -17.34 -2.02
N VAL A 199 -15.55 -17.24 -2.40
CA VAL A 199 -16.63 -18.06 -1.83
C VAL A 199 -16.87 -19.27 -2.73
N ASN A 200 -16.62 -20.48 -2.24
CA ASN A 200 -16.68 -21.70 -3.05
C ASN A 200 -17.07 -22.94 -2.23
N HIS A 201 -16.95 -24.12 -2.82
CA HIS A 201 -17.36 -25.37 -2.17
C HIS A 201 -16.53 -25.74 -0.93
N GLU A 202 -15.30 -25.25 -0.81
CA GLU A 202 -14.40 -25.56 0.31
C GLU A 202 -14.87 -24.89 1.61
N ASN A 203 -15.38 -23.66 1.51
CA ASN A 203 -15.84 -22.87 2.67
C ASN A 203 -17.36 -22.87 2.86
N TRP A 204 -18.13 -23.36 1.88
CA TRP A 204 -19.60 -23.33 1.91
C TRP A 204 -20.23 -24.02 3.13
N ASP A 205 -19.75 -25.20 3.48
CA ASP A 205 -20.30 -25.97 4.61
C ASP A 205 -19.99 -25.30 5.95
N ILE A 206 -18.86 -24.59 6.07
CA ILE A 206 -18.52 -23.81 7.27
C ILE A 206 -19.52 -22.68 7.44
N TYR A 207 -19.78 -21.92 6.38
CA TYR A 207 -20.73 -20.79 6.42
C TYR A 207 -22.14 -21.27 6.74
N THR A 208 -22.65 -22.27 6.01
CA THR A 208 -24.07 -22.63 6.08
C THR A 208 -24.45 -23.59 7.20
N ARG A 209 -23.52 -24.44 7.66
CA ARG A 209 -23.84 -25.49 8.66
C ARG A 209 -23.23 -25.25 10.03
N GLN A 210 -22.19 -24.42 10.13
CA GLN A 210 -21.48 -24.22 11.39
C GLN A 210 -21.64 -22.80 11.95
N LEU A 211 -21.57 -21.79 11.07
CA LEU A 211 -21.55 -20.39 11.48
C LEU A 211 -22.93 -19.72 11.39
N PHE A 212 -23.58 -19.75 10.23
CA PHE A 212 -24.84 -19.03 9.99
C PHE A 212 -26.03 -19.98 10.04
N THR A 213 -26.22 -20.60 11.20
CA THR A 213 -27.33 -21.51 11.46
C THR A 213 -28.52 -20.75 12.06
N ALA A 214 -29.73 -21.32 11.93
CA ALA A 214 -30.96 -20.66 12.38
C ALA A 214 -31.02 -20.44 13.90
N GLU A 215 -30.22 -21.19 14.67
CA GLU A 215 -30.15 -21.10 16.13
C GLU A 215 -29.34 -19.90 16.63
N ARG A 216 -28.53 -19.28 15.76
CA ARG A 216 -27.69 -18.13 16.12
C ARG A 216 -28.39 -16.82 15.76
N THR A 217 -29.04 -16.23 16.75
CA THR A 217 -29.77 -14.96 16.60
C THR A 217 -29.19 -13.86 17.47
N ASN A 218 -29.28 -12.62 16.99
CA ASN A 218 -29.04 -11.41 17.76
C ASN A 218 -30.10 -11.23 18.86
N PRO A 219 -29.90 -10.33 19.84
CA PRO A 219 -30.87 -10.05 20.90
C PRO A 219 -32.25 -9.58 20.40
N ASN A 220 -32.33 -9.07 19.17
CA ASN A 220 -33.57 -8.69 18.51
C ASN A 220 -34.31 -9.87 17.84
N GLY A 221 -33.80 -11.10 17.94
CA GLY A 221 -34.37 -12.30 17.34
C GLY A 221 -34.03 -12.52 15.86
N CYS A 222 -33.32 -11.60 15.21
CA CYS A 222 -32.88 -11.78 13.82
C CYS A 222 -31.65 -12.70 13.76
N PRO A 223 -31.49 -13.55 12.72
CA PRO A 223 -30.28 -14.36 12.56
C PRO A 223 -29.05 -13.48 12.40
N ILE A 224 -27.92 -13.89 12.98
CA ILE A 224 -26.65 -13.14 12.88
C ILE A 224 -26.22 -12.98 11.41
N LYS A 225 -25.49 -11.90 11.13
CA LYS A 225 -25.04 -11.53 9.78
C LYS A 225 -23.53 -11.30 9.76
N ALA A 226 -23.01 -11.24 8.54
CA ALA A 226 -21.60 -11.07 8.24
C ALA A 226 -21.45 -10.36 6.91
N THR A 227 -20.25 -9.85 6.67
CA THR A 227 -19.86 -9.18 5.43
C THR A 227 -18.83 -10.03 4.70
N PHE A 228 -19.04 -10.29 3.42
CA PHE A 228 -18.12 -11.07 2.59
C PHE A 228 -17.43 -10.13 1.59
N PHE A 229 -16.12 -9.94 1.75
CA PHE A 229 -15.29 -9.23 0.79
C PHE A 229 -14.84 -10.22 -0.28
N VAL A 230 -15.61 -10.28 -1.38
CA VAL A 230 -15.50 -11.36 -2.38
C VAL A 230 -14.51 -10.98 -3.48
N SER A 231 -13.52 -11.84 -3.70
CA SER A 231 -12.63 -11.77 -4.88
C SER A 231 -13.11 -12.67 -6.02
N HIS A 232 -12.75 -12.35 -7.26
CA HIS A 232 -13.22 -13.09 -8.44
C HIS A 232 -12.75 -14.56 -8.53
N PRO A 233 -11.44 -14.88 -8.42
CA PRO A 233 -10.93 -16.15 -8.89
C PRO A 233 -11.44 -17.29 -8.01
N TYR A 234 -11.92 -18.36 -8.64
CA TYR A 234 -12.48 -19.54 -7.97
C TYR A 234 -13.78 -19.29 -7.17
N THR A 235 -14.39 -18.11 -7.26
CA THR A 235 -15.68 -17.83 -6.62
C THR A 235 -16.82 -18.50 -7.37
N ASN A 236 -17.68 -19.20 -6.61
CA ASN A 236 -18.95 -19.70 -7.09
C ASN A 236 -20.05 -18.66 -6.83
N TYR A 237 -20.42 -17.92 -7.87
CA TYR A 237 -21.41 -16.85 -7.78
C TYR A 237 -22.83 -17.30 -7.40
N ARG A 238 -23.17 -18.59 -7.54
CA ARG A 238 -24.43 -19.14 -7.01
C ARG A 238 -24.43 -19.10 -5.47
N HIS A 239 -23.30 -19.38 -4.85
CA HIS A 239 -23.15 -19.33 -3.39
C HIS A 239 -23.18 -17.89 -2.90
N VAL A 240 -22.53 -16.97 -3.62
CA VAL A 240 -22.60 -15.53 -3.35
C VAL A 240 -24.06 -15.03 -3.42
N GLN A 241 -24.80 -15.41 -4.45
CA GLN A 241 -26.23 -15.08 -4.57
C GLN A 241 -27.02 -15.60 -3.35
N LYS A 242 -26.73 -16.82 -2.89
CA LYS A 242 -27.41 -17.39 -1.74
C LYS A 242 -27.09 -16.64 -0.45
N LEU A 243 -25.83 -16.26 -0.23
CA LEU A 243 -25.44 -15.46 0.95
C LEU A 243 -26.15 -14.10 0.96
N TRP A 244 -26.21 -13.42 -0.18
CA TRP A 244 -26.95 -12.16 -0.31
C TRP A 244 -28.45 -12.35 -0.03
N ASN A 245 -29.08 -13.39 -0.61
CA ASN A 245 -30.49 -13.72 -0.34
C ASN A 245 -30.77 -14.05 1.14
N ASP A 246 -29.78 -14.57 1.87
CA ASP A 246 -29.87 -14.84 3.31
C ASP A 246 -29.68 -13.58 4.17
N GLY A 247 -29.40 -12.44 3.51
CA GLY A 247 -29.25 -11.11 4.12
C GLY A 247 -27.83 -10.80 4.57
N HIS A 248 -26.83 -11.59 4.16
CA HIS A 248 -25.43 -11.22 4.36
C HIS A 248 -25.03 -10.09 3.42
N GLU A 249 -24.12 -9.24 3.86
CA GLU A 249 -23.58 -8.19 3.02
C GLU A 249 -22.52 -8.77 2.08
N ILE A 250 -22.60 -8.40 0.81
CA ILE A 250 -21.58 -8.74 -0.19
C ILE A 250 -20.83 -7.45 -0.56
N ALA A 251 -19.54 -7.44 -0.26
CA ALA A 251 -18.61 -6.35 -0.51
C ALA A 251 -17.51 -6.80 -1.49
N VAL A 252 -16.75 -5.84 -2.00
CA VAL A 252 -15.77 -6.07 -3.07
C VAL A 252 -14.37 -6.31 -2.52
N HIS A 253 -13.64 -7.29 -3.09
CA HIS A 253 -12.24 -7.59 -2.77
C HIS A 253 -11.38 -7.82 -4.02
N SER A 254 -11.51 -6.89 -4.98
CA SER A 254 -10.88 -6.90 -6.30
C SER A 254 -11.16 -8.12 -7.20
N ILE A 255 -10.80 -8.01 -8.47
CA ILE A 255 -10.87 -9.13 -9.42
C ILE A 255 -9.65 -10.01 -9.23
N THR A 256 -8.45 -9.47 -9.36
CA THR A 256 -7.27 -10.32 -9.54
C THR A 256 -6.67 -10.78 -8.23
N HIS A 257 -6.91 -10.03 -7.14
CA HIS A 257 -6.12 -10.13 -5.91
C HIS A 257 -4.60 -10.12 -6.24
N ARG A 258 -4.19 -9.33 -7.24
CA ARG A 258 -2.83 -9.38 -7.77
C ARG A 258 -1.80 -8.97 -6.73
N GLY A 259 -0.66 -9.65 -6.77
CA GLY A 259 0.57 -9.13 -6.19
C GLY A 259 1.39 -8.34 -7.22
N PRO A 260 2.49 -7.71 -6.79
CA PRO A 260 2.94 -7.57 -5.40
C PRO A 260 2.06 -6.60 -4.60
N GLU A 261 2.16 -6.64 -3.27
CA GLU A 261 1.42 -5.74 -2.36
C GLU A 261 1.66 -4.27 -2.72
N GLU A 262 2.90 -3.91 -3.07
CA GLU A 262 3.24 -2.53 -3.43
C GLU A 262 2.51 -2.00 -4.68
N TRP A 263 1.98 -2.88 -5.53
CA TRP A 263 1.23 -2.44 -6.70
C TRP A 263 -0.01 -1.64 -6.27
N TRP A 264 -0.76 -2.14 -5.28
CA TRP A 264 -1.96 -1.48 -4.76
C TRP A 264 -1.64 -0.10 -4.13
N SER A 265 -0.56 -0.01 -3.36
CA SER A 265 -0.24 1.21 -2.62
C SER A 265 0.51 2.28 -3.41
N LYS A 266 1.17 1.93 -4.52
CA LYS A 266 2.09 2.85 -5.21
C LYS A 266 1.94 2.94 -6.71
N ASN A 267 1.56 1.85 -7.37
CA ASN A 267 1.62 1.76 -8.82
C ASN A 267 0.24 1.82 -9.47
N ALA A 268 -0.80 1.35 -8.78
CA ALA A 268 -2.16 1.31 -9.31
C ALA A 268 -2.64 2.72 -9.70
N THR A 269 -3.07 2.87 -10.95
CA THR A 269 -3.76 4.08 -11.43
C THR A 269 -5.23 4.07 -11.01
N ILE A 270 -5.91 5.22 -11.09
CA ILE A 270 -7.36 5.30 -10.82
C ILE A 270 -8.15 4.37 -11.74
N GLU A 271 -7.76 4.28 -13.02
CA GLU A 271 -8.38 3.35 -13.98
C GLU A 271 -8.19 1.89 -13.56
N GLU A 272 -7.00 1.51 -13.10
CA GLU A 272 -6.75 0.15 -12.59
C GLU A 272 -7.54 -0.13 -11.30
N TRP A 273 -7.71 0.86 -10.42
CA TRP A 273 -8.59 0.77 -9.26
C TRP A 273 -10.05 0.54 -9.65
N PHE A 274 -10.52 1.24 -10.68
CA PHE A 274 -11.85 1.07 -11.24
C PHE A 274 -12.02 -0.34 -11.82
N ASP A 275 -11.10 -0.79 -12.67
CA ASP A 275 -11.13 -2.12 -13.27
C ASP A 275 -11.14 -3.23 -12.21
N GLU A 276 -10.37 -3.08 -11.13
CA GLU A 276 -10.31 -4.07 -10.06
C GLU A 276 -11.54 -4.05 -9.14
N MET A 277 -11.97 -2.89 -8.67
CA MET A 277 -13.03 -2.80 -7.65
C MET A 277 -14.42 -2.72 -8.30
N VAL A 278 -14.62 -1.76 -9.20
CA VAL A 278 -15.89 -1.59 -9.91
C VAL A 278 -16.12 -2.75 -10.86
N GLY A 279 -15.08 -3.23 -11.54
CA GLY A 279 -15.16 -4.44 -12.35
C GLY A 279 -15.63 -5.65 -11.55
N GLN A 280 -15.14 -5.84 -10.33
CA GLN A 280 -15.60 -6.94 -9.48
C GLN A 280 -17.07 -6.79 -9.04
N ALA A 281 -17.53 -5.58 -8.72
CA ALA A 281 -18.95 -5.32 -8.46
C ALA A 281 -19.82 -5.71 -9.68
N ASN A 282 -19.39 -5.32 -10.88
CA ASN A 282 -20.07 -5.69 -12.14
C ASN A 282 -20.10 -7.21 -12.37
N ILE A 283 -19.02 -7.93 -12.07
CA ILE A 283 -18.96 -9.38 -12.17
C ILE A 283 -19.94 -10.03 -11.17
N ILE A 284 -19.94 -9.60 -9.89
CA ILE A 284 -20.87 -10.11 -8.89
C ILE A 284 -22.31 -9.81 -9.27
N ASN A 285 -22.62 -8.61 -9.78
CA ASN A 285 -23.95 -8.27 -10.28
C ASN A 285 -24.38 -9.18 -11.43
N ARG A 286 -23.49 -9.39 -12.40
CA ARG A 286 -23.79 -10.17 -13.60
C ARG A 286 -24.04 -11.65 -13.29
N PHE A 287 -23.17 -12.26 -12.48
CA PHE A 287 -23.18 -13.71 -12.25
C PHE A 287 -23.87 -14.11 -10.93
N GLY A 288 -23.78 -13.27 -9.90
CA GLY A 288 -24.41 -13.47 -8.59
C GLY A 288 -25.75 -12.78 -8.43
N ARG A 289 -26.15 -11.89 -9.35
CA ARG A 289 -27.44 -11.16 -9.35
C ARG A 289 -27.67 -10.30 -8.09
N VAL A 290 -26.61 -9.94 -7.39
CA VAL A 290 -26.63 -8.91 -6.32
C VAL A 290 -26.83 -7.55 -6.99
N TRP A 291 -27.69 -6.70 -6.44
CA TRP A 291 -27.98 -5.40 -7.06
C TRP A 291 -26.81 -4.44 -6.92
N MET A 292 -26.61 -3.59 -7.94
CA MET A 292 -25.49 -2.64 -7.93
C MET A 292 -25.53 -1.68 -6.73
N GLU A 293 -26.73 -1.29 -6.30
CA GLU A 293 -26.98 -0.40 -5.15
C GLU A 293 -26.66 -1.05 -3.79
N ASP A 294 -26.45 -2.36 -3.74
CA ASP A 294 -26.11 -3.08 -2.51
C ASP A 294 -24.59 -3.19 -2.29
N PHE A 295 -23.77 -2.84 -3.28
CA PHE A 295 -22.32 -2.79 -3.11
C PHE A 295 -21.93 -1.50 -2.39
N ARG A 296 -21.89 -1.58 -1.05
CA ARG A 296 -21.57 -0.44 -0.17
C ARG A 296 -20.12 -0.42 0.28
N GLY A 297 -19.51 -1.59 0.41
CA GLY A 297 -18.17 -1.75 0.98
C GLY A 297 -17.14 -2.30 0.02
N MET A 298 -15.88 -1.93 0.28
CA MET A 298 -14.72 -2.60 -0.31
C MET A 298 -13.62 -2.82 0.71
N ARG A 299 -12.75 -3.78 0.41
CA ARG A 299 -11.49 -4.02 1.13
C ARG A 299 -10.40 -4.33 0.12
N VAL A 300 -9.23 -3.73 0.26
CA VAL A 300 -8.11 -3.94 -0.65
C VAL A 300 -7.33 -5.21 -0.28
N PRO A 301 -6.88 -6.02 -1.27
CA PRO A 301 -5.94 -7.11 -1.04
C PRO A 301 -4.74 -6.69 -0.18
N TYR A 302 -4.32 -7.59 0.70
CA TYR A 302 -3.19 -7.40 1.62
C TYR A 302 -3.34 -6.23 2.62
N LEU A 303 -4.52 -5.59 2.68
CA LEU A 303 -4.73 -4.35 3.45
C LEU A 303 -3.81 -3.20 3.00
N SER A 304 -3.42 -3.19 1.73
CA SER A 304 -2.51 -2.20 1.17
C SER A 304 -3.27 -0.96 0.69
N VAL A 305 -3.36 0.05 1.54
CA VAL A 305 -4.10 1.29 1.25
C VAL A 305 -3.52 1.99 0.02
N GLY A 306 -4.39 2.35 -0.93
CA GLY A 306 -4.07 2.92 -2.23
C GLY A 306 -4.01 4.44 -2.30
N TRP A 307 -3.62 5.09 -1.20
CA TRP A 307 -3.56 6.56 -1.08
C TRP A 307 -4.86 7.26 -1.56
N ASN A 308 -4.81 8.51 -2.02
CA ASN A 308 -5.98 9.28 -2.48
C ASN A 308 -6.71 8.61 -3.65
N ARG A 309 -5.99 7.95 -4.56
CA ARG A 309 -6.55 7.24 -5.73
C ARG A 309 -7.64 6.24 -5.36
N GLN A 310 -7.43 5.48 -4.28
CA GLN A 310 -8.42 4.53 -3.79
C GLN A 310 -9.74 5.24 -3.43
N PHE A 311 -9.65 6.33 -2.65
CA PHE A 311 -10.82 7.02 -2.13
C PHE A 311 -11.51 7.89 -3.18
N LEU A 312 -10.77 8.46 -4.14
CA LEU A 312 -11.32 9.17 -5.28
C LEU A 312 -12.15 8.23 -6.17
N MET A 313 -11.61 7.05 -6.49
CA MET A 313 -12.37 6.00 -7.21
C MET A 313 -13.64 5.60 -6.43
N MET A 314 -13.53 5.47 -5.11
CA MET A 314 -14.68 5.16 -4.26
C MET A 314 -15.77 6.23 -4.33
N GLN A 315 -15.38 7.50 -4.24
CA GLN A 315 -16.30 8.63 -4.30
C GLN A 315 -16.98 8.72 -5.68
N GLU A 316 -16.24 8.53 -6.77
CA GLU A 316 -16.76 8.59 -8.13
C GLU A 316 -17.75 7.45 -8.43
N PHE A 317 -17.45 6.24 -7.97
CA PHE A 317 -18.34 5.09 -8.17
C PHE A 317 -19.52 5.03 -7.18
N GLY A 318 -19.36 5.63 -6.00
CA GLY A 318 -20.37 5.63 -4.94
C GLY A 318 -20.24 4.46 -3.95
N PHE A 319 -19.03 3.97 -3.69
CA PHE A 319 -18.77 3.13 -2.52
C PHE A 319 -18.97 3.96 -1.24
N VAL A 320 -19.59 3.35 -0.22
CA VAL A 320 -19.94 4.03 1.04
C VAL A 320 -18.84 3.92 2.09
N TYR A 321 -18.14 2.80 2.14
CA TYR A 321 -17.08 2.60 3.13
C TYR A 321 -15.92 1.73 2.61
N ASP A 322 -14.75 2.01 3.17
CA ASP A 322 -13.56 1.17 3.06
C ASP A 322 -13.34 0.43 4.38
N ALA A 323 -12.86 -0.80 4.31
CA ALA A 323 -12.47 -1.59 5.48
C ALA A 323 -11.02 -2.10 5.37
N THR A 324 -10.13 -1.27 4.84
CA THR A 324 -8.71 -1.59 4.56
C THR A 324 -7.77 -0.90 5.54
N VAL A 325 -8.08 0.35 5.90
CA VAL A 325 -7.24 1.17 6.77
C VAL A 325 -7.10 0.52 8.16
N VAL A 326 -5.86 0.22 8.55
CA VAL A 326 -5.54 -0.38 9.85
C VAL A 326 -5.14 0.69 10.86
N ALA A 327 -5.91 0.78 11.94
CA ALA A 327 -5.56 1.60 13.10
C ALA A 327 -4.58 0.85 14.02
N PRO A 328 -3.62 1.55 14.66
CA PRO A 328 -2.77 0.96 15.68
C PRO A 328 -3.61 0.49 16.88
N VAL A 329 -3.09 -0.47 17.63
CA VAL A 329 -3.73 -0.95 18.87
C VAL A 329 -3.90 0.23 19.83
N SER A 330 -5.12 0.46 20.29
CA SER A 330 -5.50 1.53 21.21
C SER A 330 -6.56 1.02 22.20
N ASP A 331 -6.56 1.58 23.40
CA ASP A 331 -7.58 1.36 24.43
C ASP A 331 -8.01 2.72 25.01
N PRO A 332 -9.26 3.18 24.75
CA PRO A 332 -10.30 2.53 23.95
C PRO A 332 -9.97 2.42 22.44
N PRO A 333 -10.62 1.49 21.72
CA PRO A 333 -10.46 1.35 20.27
C PRO A 333 -11.16 2.50 19.51
N TYR A 334 -10.83 2.63 18.22
CA TYR A 334 -11.39 3.64 17.35
C TYR A 334 -12.80 3.27 16.85
N TRP A 335 -13.67 4.27 16.74
CA TRP A 335 -14.93 4.17 16.00
C TRP A 335 -14.71 4.42 14.51
N PRO A 336 -15.63 3.96 13.63
CA PRO A 336 -15.62 4.38 12.23
C PRO A 336 -15.67 5.91 12.12
N TYR A 337 -15.07 6.47 11.08
CA TYR A 337 -15.03 7.90 10.81
C TYR A 337 -15.12 8.14 9.31
N THR A 338 -15.53 9.35 8.91
CA THR A 338 -15.49 9.81 7.52
C THR A 338 -14.16 10.48 7.19
N LEU A 339 -13.84 10.59 5.91
CA LEU A 339 -12.58 11.18 5.42
C LEU A 339 -12.70 12.64 5.00
N ASP A 340 -13.78 13.33 5.38
CA ASP A 340 -13.92 14.79 5.22
C ASP A 340 -12.84 15.55 6.01
N TYR A 341 -12.34 14.92 7.08
CA TYR A 341 -11.29 15.44 7.95
C TYR A 341 -10.16 14.42 8.06
N LYS A 342 -9.03 14.92 8.57
CA LYS A 342 -7.84 14.11 8.82
C LYS A 342 -8.15 12.93 9.73
N MET A 343 -7.60 11.78 9.36
CA MET A 343 -7.72 10.55 10.14
C MET A 343 -7.25 10.74 11.60
N PRO A 344 -7.95 10.16 12.59
CA PRO A 344 -7.65 10.33 14.01
C PRO A 344 -6.48 9.47 14.50
N HIS A 345 -5.81 8.74 13.61
CA HIS A 345 -4.67 7.90 13.96
C HIS A 345 -3.61 7.90 12.85
N ASN A 346 -2.39 7.53 13.21
CA ASN A 346 -1.34 7.30 12.23
C ASN A 346 -1.59 5.98 11.47
N CYS A 347 -1.10 5.89 10.25
CA CYS A 347 -1.18 4.67 9.45
C CYS A 347 -0.31 3.56 10.05
N ALA A 348 -0.92 2.40 10.32
CA ALA A 348 -0.17 1.22 10.75
C ALA A 348 0.39 0.47 9.53
N GLY A 349 1.69 0.60 9.28
CA GLY A 349 2.39 -0.12 8.19
C GLY A 349 3.68 0.61 7.78
N LYS A 350 4.79 -0.10 7.59
CA LYS A 350 6.11 0.51 7.31
C LYS A 350 6.22 1.23 5.94
N LYS A 351 5.17 1.23 5.12
CA LYS A 351 5.22 1.71 3.72
C LYS A 351 3.95 2.40 3.22
N SER A 352 2.92 2.57 4.04
CA SER A 352 1.66 3.21 3.63
C SER A 352 1.82 4.72 3.71
N LYS A 353 1.96 5.39 2.55
CA LYS A 353 1.72 6.83 2.46
C LYS A 353 0.22 6.99 2.28
N ILE A 354 -0.43 7.69 3.20
CA ILE A 354 -1.76 8.29 3.00
C ILE A 354 -1.54 9.79 2.96
#